data_AF-A0A167XGP5-F1
#
_entry.id   AF-A0A167XGP5-F1
#
_cell.length_a   1.000
_cell.length_b   1.000
_cell.length_c   1.000
_cell.angle_alpha   90.00
_cell.angle_beta   90.00
_cell.angle_gamma   90.00
#
_symmetry.space_group_name_H-M   'P 1'
#
loop_
_entity.id
_entity.type
_entity.pdbx_description
1 polymer ?
#
loop_
_entity_poly.entity_id
_entity_poly.type
_entity_poly.pdbx_seq_one_letter_code
_entity_poly.pdbx_strand_id
1 'polypeptide(L)'
;QENNKDSEEIRKRCGRFRTLVIGRANAGKTTVLQKVCGTTKRPVVYNARGEKVSNSITVPMKHLIHHLRGLHDINDTMVFESTPGFIFHDSQGFEAGGAQYIEDVKAFLSARASTTELQDQVHAVWQVDTQ
;
A
#
# COMPACT_ATOMS: atom_id res chain seq x y z
N GLN A 1 18.35 -26.92 -4.88
CA GLN A 1 17.06 -26.59 -5.53
C GLN A 1 15.94 -27.08 -4.61
N GLU A 2 15.73 -26.39 -3.48
CA GLU A 2 14.73 -26.72 -2.45
C GLU A 2 13.63 -25.65 -2.30
N ASN A 3 13.72 -24.58 -3.10
CA ASN A 3 12.89 -23.36 -2.96
C ASN A 3 11.47 -23.42 -3.54
N ASN A 4 11.00 -24.56 -4.05
CA ASN A 4 9.72 -24.59 -4.80
C ASN A 4 8.50 -24.93 -3.95
N LYS A 5 8.58 -25.91 -3.05
CA LYS A 5 7.42 -26.37 -2.28
C LYS A 5 6.98 -25.35 -1.22
N ASP A 6 7.93 -24.81 -0.47
CA ASP A 6 7.65 -23.83 0.57
C ASP A 6 7.09 -22.54 -0.02
N SER A 7 7.64 -22.08 -1.16
CA SER A 7 7.15 -20.92 -1.88
C SER A 7 5.72 -21.10 -2.41
N GLU A 8 5.39 -22.29 -2.91
CA GLU A 8 4.03 -22.62 -3.36
C GLU A 8 3.05 -22.71 -2.18
N GLU A 9 3.46 -23.28 -1.05
CA GLU A 9 2.64 -23.38 0.14
C GLU A 9 2.38 -22.01 0.77
N ILE A 10 3.41 -21.15 0.84
CA ILE A 10 3.28 -19.76 1.27
C ILE A 10 2.33 -19.02 0.33
N ARG A 11 2.43 -19.17 -1.00
CA ARG A 11 1.49 -18.54 -1.95
C ARG A 11 0.06 -19.07 -1.82
N LYS A 12 -0.13 -20.34 -1.42
CA LYS A 12 -1.47 -20.90 -1.13
C LYS A 12 -2.06 -20.31 0.15
N ARG A 13 -1.24 -20.10 1.18
CA ARG A 13 -1.64 -19.51 2.47
C ARG A 13 -1.72 -17.98 2.44
N CYS A 14 -1.00 -17.35 1.52
CA CYS A 14 -0.89 -15.91 1.30
C CYS A 14 -1.39 -15.61 -0.12
N GLY A 15 -2.71 -15.49 -0.29
CA GLY A 15 -3.31 -15.22 -1.59
C GLY A 15 -2.85 -13.89 -2.22
N ARG A 16 -2.41 -12.93 -1.39
CA ARG A 16 -1.81 -11.67 -1.85
C ARG A 16 -0.70 -11.20 -0.91
N PHE A 17 0.39 -10.74 -1.49
CA PHE A 17 1.50 -10.14 -0.76
C PHE A 17 1.17 -8.69 -0.40
N ARG A 18 1.07 -8.42 0.89
CA ARG A 18 0.70 -7.10 1.46
C ARG A 18 1.92 -6.30 1.87
N THR A 19 2.05 -5.10 1.34
CA THR A 19 3.18 -4.20 1.60
C THR A 19 2.69 -2.85 2.10
N LEU A 20 3.31 -2.35 3.17
CA LEU A 20 3.16 -0.97 3.62
C LEU A 20 4.27 -0.11 3.02
N VAL A 21 3.94 1.01 2.39
CA VAL A 21 4.90 2.01 1.90
C VAL A 21 4.88 3.21 2.84
N ILE A 22 6.05 3.54 3.39
CA ILE A 22 6.26 4.64 4.33
C ILE A 22 7.25 5.66 3.78
N GLY A 23 7.19 6.90 4.26
CA GLY A 23 8.06 7.98 3.79
C GLY A 23 7.44 9.36 3.91
N ARG A 24 8.28 10.39 3.75
CA ARG A 24 7.88 11.80 3.87
C ARG A 24 6.73 12.17 2.93
N ALA A 25 6.04 13.27 3.27
CA ALA A 25 5.18 13.93 2.31
C ALA A 25 5.96 14.25 1.04
N ASN A 26 5.36 13.96 -0.12
CA ASN A 26 5.96 14.14 -1.44
C ASN A 26 7.25 13.33 -1.72
N ALA A 27 7.61 12.33 -0.91
CA ALA A 27 8.77 11.46 -1.17
C ALA A 27 8.64 10.59 -2.44
N GLY A 28 7.48 10.61 -3.11
CA GLY A 28 7.26 9.84 -4.34
C GLY A 28 6.78 8.41 -4.14
N LYS A 29 6.26 8.05 -2.94
CA LYS A 29 5.73 6.71 -2.62
C LYS A 29 4.84 6.11 -3.71
N THR A 30 3.75 6.80 -4.07
CA THR A 30 2.83 6.36 -5.14
C THR A 30 3.52 6.25 -6.50
N THR A 31 4.51 7.11 -6.79
CA THR A 31 5.30 7.05 -8.03
C THR A 31 6.19 5.81 -8.07
N VAL A 32 6.79 5.43 -6.95
CA VAL A 32 7.54 4.17 -6.81
C VAL A 32 6.62 2.99 -7.05
N LEU A 33 5.42 2.98 -6.46
CA LEU A 33 4.43 1.92 -6.68
C LEU A 33 4.07 1.73 -8.16
N GLN A 34 3.80 2.83 -8.88
CA GLN A 34 3.51 2.78 -10.31
C GLN A 34 4.67 2.19 -11.13
N LYS A 35 5.90 2.63 -10.84
CA LYS A 35 7.12 2.12 -11.51
C LYS A 35 7.33 0.63 -11.23
N VAL A 36 7.25 0.21 -9.98
CA VAL A 36 7.43 -1.20 -9.57
C VAL A 36 6.35 -2.09 -10.18
N CYS A 37 5.12 -1.59 -10.30
CA CYS A 37 4.02 -2.34 -10.93
C CYS A 37 4.02 -2.24 -12.47
N GLY A 38 5.03 -1.60 -13.08
CA GLY A 38 5.17 -1.48 -14.54
C GLY A 38 3.99 -0.79 -15.22
N THR A 39 3.32 0.15 -14.55
CA THR A 39 2.09 0.76 -15.06
C THR A 39 1.99 2.23 -14.70
N THR A 40 1.43 3.02 -15.62
CA THR A 40 1.02 4.41 -15.37
C THR A 40 -0.47 4.50 -15.03
N LYS A 41 -1.20 3.38 -15.08
CA LYS A 41 -2.61 3.31 -14.68
C LYS A 41 -2.76 3.50 -13.18
N ARG A 42 -3.98 3.87 -12.77
CA ARG A 42 -4.32 4.00 -11.35
C ARG A 42 -4.49 2.62 -10.71
N PRO A 43 -4.15 2.47 -9.42
CA PRO A 43 -4.65 1.34 -8.68
C PRO A 43 -6.17 1.45 -8.50
N VAL A 44 -6.81 0.30 -8.32
CA VAL A 44 -8.13 0.25 -7.71
C VAL A 44 -7.93 0.37 -6.20
N VAL A 45 -8.64 1.30 -5.58
CA VAL A 45 -8.62 1.52 -4.13
C VAL A 45 -9.85 0.86 -3.52
N TYR A 46 -9.66 0.08 -2.46
CA TYR A 46 -10.74 -0.43 -1.63
C TYR A 46 -10.57 0.06 -0.20
N ASN A 47 -11.67 0.47 0.42
CA ASN A 47 -11.65 0.91 1.81
C ASN A 47 -11.41 -0.26 2.77
N ALA A 48 -11.28 0.02 4.07
CA ALA A 48 -11.16 -1.00 5.12
C ALA A 48 -12.30 -2.05 5.14
N ARG A 49 -13.47 -1.74 4.55
CA ARG A 49 -14.61 -2.67 4.43
C ARG A 49 -14.56 -3.53 3.16
N GLY A 50 -13.56 -3.32 2.30
CA GLY A 50 -13.43 -3.99 1.01
C GLY A 50 -14.29 -3.38 -0.10
N GLU A 51 -14.89 -2.22 0.12
CA GLU A 51 -15.71 -1.53 -0.87
C GLU A 51 -14.82 -0.69 -1.79
N LYS A 52 -15.08 -0.76 -3.10
CA LYS A 52 -14.32 0.03 -4.08
C LYS A 52 -14.59 1.52 -3.87
N VAL A 53 -13.53 2.27 -3.59
CA VAL A 53 -13.61 3.72 -3.47
C VAL A 53 -13.76 4.31 -4.87
N SER A 54 -14.93 4.89 -5.14
CA SER A 54 -15.24 5.50 -6.43
C SER A 54 -14.52 6.82 -6.58
N ASN A 55 -13.33 6.79 -7.17
CA ASN A 55 -12.62 7.99 -7.59
C ASN A 55 -13.24 8.53 -8.88
N SER A 56 -14.46 9.08 -8.82
CA SER A 56 -15.12 9.82 -9.91
C SER A 56 -14.52 11.23 -10.11
N ILE A 57 -13.21 11.36 -9.90
CA ILE A 57 -12.54 12.63 -10.04
C ILE A 57 -12.15 12.80 -11.51
N THR A 58 -12.89 13.65 -12.22
CA THR A 58 -12.60 14.10 -13.59
C THR A 58 -11.45 15.12 -13.58
N VAL A 59 -10.27 14.73 -13.09
CA VAL A 59 -9.06 15.57 -13.14
C VAL A 59 -7.94 14.84 -13.89
N PRO A 60 -7.04 15.59 -14.56
CA PRO A 60 -5.89 15.01 -15.25
C PRO A 60 -5.05 14.12 -14.34
N MET A 61 -4.50 13.03 -14.89
CA MET A 61 -3.74 12.02 -14.14
C MET A 61 -2.65 12.62 -13.23
N LYS A 62 -1.95 13.65 -13.69
CA LYS A 62 -0.93 14.37 -12.91
C LYS A 62 -1.46 14.98 -11.61
N HIS A 63 -2.70 15.47 -11.58
CA HIS A 63 -3.30 16.11 -10.40
C HIS A 63 -4.02 15.09 -9.52
N LEU A 64 -4.50 13.99 -10.10
CA LEU A 64 -5.16 12.93 -9.34
C LEU A 64 -4.20 12.20 -8.39
N ILE A 65 -2.93 12.01 -8.77
CA ILE A 65 -1.91 11.43 -7.87
C ILE A 65 -1.68 12.35 -6.65
N HIS A 66 -1.81 13.68 -6.81
CA HIS A 66 -1.78 14.62 -5.69
C HIS A 66 -3.06 14.63 -4.85
N HIS A 67 -4.24 14.45 -5.46
CA HIS A 67 -5.49 14.33 -4.71
C HIS A 67 -5.60 13.01 -3.93
N LEU A 68 -5.13 11.91 -4.52
CA LEU A 68 -4.97 10.63 -3.85
C LEU A 68 -4.10 10.77 -2.58
N ARG A 69 -2.95 11.46 -2.69
CA ARG A 69 -2.03 11.72 -1.55
C ARG A 69 -2.68 12.39 -0.32
N GLY A 70 -3.81 13.08 -0.47
CA GLY A 70 -4.53 13.75 0.63
C GLY A 70 -5.76 13.00 1.17
N LEU A 71 -6.15 11.88 0.53
CA LEU A 71 -7.31 11.06 0.89
C LEU A 71 -6.92 9.67 1.42
N HIS A 72 -5.62 9.39 1.56
CA HIS A 72 -5.13 8.06 1.92
C HIS A 72 -5.29 7.78 3.41
N ASP A 73 -6.31 6.99 3.74
CA ASP A 73 -6.34 6.19 4.96
C ASP A 73 -5.33 5.03 4.79
N ILE A 74 -4.43 4.85 5.75
CA ILE A 74 -3.44 3.75 5.74
C ILE A 74 -4.12 2.37 5.68
N ASN A 75 -5.39 2.26 6.08
CA ASN A 75 -6.17 1.03 6.03
C ASN A 75 -6.73 0.73 4.64
N ASP A 76 -6.80 1.73 3.75
CA ASP A 76 -7.22 1.54 2.38
C ASP A 76 -6.18 0.70 1.62
N THR A 77 -6.69 -0.16 0.74
CA THR A 77 -5.88 -1.07 -0.05
C THR A 77 -5.80 -0.59 -1.49
N MET A 78 -4.59 -0.56 -2.04
CA MET A 78 -4.34 -0.31 -3.46
C MET A 78 -3.97 -1.61 -4.16
N VAL A 79 -4.68 -1.92 -5.25
CA VAL A 79 -4.39 -3.07 -6.10
C VAL A 79 -4.24 -2.58 -7.53
N PHE A 80 -3.09 -2.87 -8.15
CA PHE A 80 -2.86 -2.57 -9.55
C PHE A 80 -3.27 -3.77 -10.41
N GLU A 81 -3.98 -3.51 -11.51
CA GLU A 81 -4.38 -4.56 -12.46
C GLU A 81 -3.17 -5.30 -13.05
N SER A 82 -2.02 -4.63 -13.16
CA SER A 82 -0.78 -5.25 -13.66
C SER A 82 -0.12 -6.20 -12.65
N THR A 83 -0.45 -6.10 -11.36
CA THR A 83 0.15 -6.89 -10.27
C THR A 83 -0.91 -7.30 -9.24
N PRO A 84 -1.94 -8.08 -9.63
CA PRO A 84 -3.11 -8.37 -8.78
C PRO A 84 -2.80 -9.25 -7.56
N GLY A 85 -1.63 -9.88 -7.53
CA GLY A 85 -1.12 -10.64 -6.38
C GLY A 85 -0.55 -9.76 -5.25
N PHE A 86 -0.54 -8.44 -5.41
CA PHE A 86 -0.03 -7.50 -4.41
C PHE A 86 -1.14 -6.59 -3.87
N ILE A 87 -1.05 -6.31 -2.58
CA ILE A 87 -1.82 -5.26 -1.90
C ILE A 87 -0.84 -4.22 -1.37
N PHE A 88 -1.06 -2.96 -1.70
CA PHE A 88 -0.27 -1.87 -1.17
C PHE A 88 -1.10 -1.03 -0.21
N HIS A 89 -0.51 -0.67 0.91
CA HIS A 89 -0.96 0.38 1.81
C HIS A 89 0.02 1.55 1.67
N ASP A 90 -0.48 2.76 1.42
CA ASP A 90 0.33 3.97 1.30
C ASP A 90 0.10 4.81 2.55
N SER A 91 1.13 5.04 3.36
CA SER A 91 0.98 5.90 4.54
C SER A 91 0.83 7.37 4.13
N GLN A 92 0.09 8.14 4.93
CA GLN A 92 0.13 9.59 4.77
C GLN A 92 1.58 10.06 4.94
N GLY A 93 2.04 10.98 4.09
CA GLY A 93 3.39 11.49 4.25
C GLY A 93 3.54 12.31 5.52
N PHE A 94 4.62 12.08 6.28
CA PHE A 94 4.93 12.94 7.42
C PHE A 94 5.54 14.27 6.97
N GLU A 95 5.01 15.37 7.49
CA GLU A 95 5.67 16.67 7.51
C GLU A 95 6.52 16.74 8.79
N ALA A 96 7.60 17.53 8.78
CA ALA A 96 8.65 17.49 9.81
C ALA A 96 8.06 17.68 11.22
N GLY A 97 7.98 16.60 12.01
CA GLY A 97 7.53 16.61 13.41
C GLY A 97 6.28 15.78 13.75
N GLY A 98 5.68 15.04 12.82
CA GLY A 98 4.41 14.35 13.07
C GLY A 98 4.50 13.12 13.98
N ALA A 99 4.35 13.29 15.31
CA ALA A 99 4.13 12.17 16.24
C ALA A 99 2.92 11.31 15.82
N GLN A 100 1.86 11.96 15.34
CA GLN A 100 0.65 11.30 14.83
C GLN A 100 0.96 10.29 13.72
N TYR A 101 1.84 10.64 12.78
CA TYR A 101 2.23 9.72 11.70
C TYR A 101 2.86 8.42 12.25
N ILE A 102 3.73 8.56 13.25
CA ILE A 102 4.38 7.40 13.87
C ILE A 102 3.35 6.56 14.60
N GLU A 103 2.41 7.20 15.30
CA GLU A 103 1.31 6.52 15.99
C GLU A 103 0.40 5.77 15.01
N ASP A 104 0.00 6.40 13.90
CA ASP A 104 -0.86 5.79 12.88
C ASP A 104 -0.18 4.57 12.23
N VAL A 105 1.11 4.69 11.88
CA VAL A 105 1.89 3.58 11.32
C VAL A 105 2.05 2.46 12.34
N LYS A 106 2.33 2.77 13.61
CA LYS A 106 2.44 1.77 14.67
C LYS A 106 1.10 1.08 14.91
N ALA A 107 0.00 1.82 15.00
CA ALA A 107 -1.34 1.28 15.19
C ALA A 107 -1.72 0.34 14.04
N PHE A 108 -1.47 0.74 12.80
CA PHE A 108 -1.70 -0.09 11.62
C PHE A 108 -0.88 -1.39 11.67
N LEU A 109 0.43 -1.29 11.93
CA LEU A 109 1.31 -2.46 12.01
C LEU A 109 0.90 -3.40 13.15
N SER A 110 0.57 -2.87 14.32
CA SER A 110 0.10 -3.67 15.46
C SER A 110 -1.21 -4.38 15.16
N ALA A 111 -2.18 -3.68 14.56
CA ALA A 111 -3.46 -4.29 14.16
C ALA A 111 -3.23 -5.43 13.16
N ARG A 112 -2.42 -5.19 12.13
CA ARG A 112 -2.10 -6.20 11.09
C ARG A 112 -1.25 -7.36 11.62
N ALA A 113 -0.34 -7.12 12.55
CA ALA A 113 0.46 -8.19 13.18
C ALA A 113 -0.39 -9.08 14.10
N SER A 114 -1.50 -8.56 14.61
CA SER A 114 -2.40 -9.31 15.51
C SER A 114 -3.40 -10.23 14.78
N THR A 115 -3.46 -10.19 13.45
CA THR A 115 -4.38 -11.04 12.68
C THR A 115 -3.87 -12.49 12.61
N THR A 116 -4.80 -13.45 12.67
CA THR A 116 -4.47 -14.88 12.56
C THR A 116 -4.17 -15.31 11.13
N GLU A 117 -4.85 -14.70 10.16
CA GLU A 117 -4.72 -15.04 8.74
C GLU A 117 -3.51 -14.34 8.11
N LEU A 118 -2.63 -15.12 7.48
CA LEU A 118 -1.39 -14.62 6.86
C LEU A 118 -1.67 -13.57 5.78
N GLN A 119 -2.74 -13.75 5.00
CA GLN A 119 -3.17 -12.78 3.97
C GLN A 119 -3.53 -11.38 4.51
N ASP A 120 -3.86 -11.29 5.81
CA ASP A 120 -4.23 -10.03 6.46
C ASP A 120 -3.06 -9.35 7.14
N GLN A 121 -1.94 -10.06 7.33
CA GLN A 121 -0.70 -9.52 7.89
C GLN A 121 0.07 -8.67 6.87
N VAL A 122 0.94 -7.78 7.37
CA VAL A 122 1.91 -7.04 6.53
C VAL A 122 3.14 -7.91 6.33
N HIS A 123 3.54 -8.11 5.08
CA HIS A 123 4.66 -8.97 4.71
C HIS A 123 5.96 -8.18 4.50
N ALA A 124 5.84 -6.89 4.16
CA ALA A 124 6.99 -6.01 3.98
C ALA A 124 6.62 -4.56 4.29
N VAL A 125 7.60 -3.80 4.77
CA VAL A 125 7.55 -2.35 4.90
C VAL A 125 8.61 -1.74 4.00
N TRP A 126 8.21 -0.86 3.09
CA TRP A 126 9.10 -0.14 2.17
C TRP A 126 9.25 1.30 2.62
N GLN A 127 10.47 1.68 2.99
CA GLN A 127 10.78 3.07 3.32
C GLN A 127 11.28 3.80 2.07
N VAL A 128 10.54 4.83 1.66
CA VAL A 128 10.88 5.72 0.56
C VAL A 128 11.44 7.01 1.15
N ASP A 129 12.69 7.29 0.82
CA ASP A 129 13.38 8.51 1.20
C ASP A 129 13.84 9.29 -0.03
N THR A 130 13.94 10.60 0.11
CA THR A 130 14.49 11.49 -0.91
C THR A 130 15.97 11.71 -0.61
N GLN A 131 16.85 11.41 -1.56
CA GLN A 131 18.24 11.88 -1.50
C GLN A 131 18.30 13.40 -1.66
#